data_AF-A0A8W7PUV2-F1
#
_entry.id   AF-A0A8W7PUV2-F1
#
_cell.length_a   1.000
_cell.length_b   1.000
_cell.length_c   1.000
_cell.angle_alpha   90.00
_cell.angle_beta   90.00
_cell.angle_gamma   90.00
#
_symmetry.space_group_name_H-M   'P 1'
#
loop_
_entity.id
_entity.type
_entity.pdbx_description
1 polymer ?
#
loop_
_entity_poly.entity_id
_entity_poly.type
_entity_poly.pdbx_seq_one_letter_code
_entity_poly.pdbx_strand_id
1 'polypeptide(L)'
;MTHLTTPLLVCIIIAVGYRTLAVAAYGQNPPKRPHIVLITADDMGWNDVGFHGSNQIATPHIDALAYDGGTFEGYDMRQNQFVNYAANGTYATDYFTSAARDIIAQHGKSGQPMLLVMNHLAPHAGNDDDPLQAPQETIDRFAYIGNRDRRTYAAMMSKLDDSVGAVYESLRANGMLDNSIIVFLSDNGGVTRGMHSNTGSNYPFRGQKHSPWEGAVRTAALIWSPLLKDTQRVSNQWFHISDWLPTLASAAGIALGNSSFSDIDGIDQWEALAYGTGNPRQRLMNNLDEIFGYTSYMENGFKYINGTTLNGVNDAWYGETDPLDQLPDDEQYLSSVMATRIARAGRLDEKLISYLRRHATVNCGNSIATKPCNPLVKPCLFDIINDPCEMHDISDEYPKRLRGIRNRLELYRLRAAKPRNRPHDPEADPSKFGGVWNWWRTDPTKAASLQDEGDDSALPPPTHSLAKDTQLFVIIPIVVVGIIFVIGTLLYLSNKNIIKLCRRTKKQDSATTPSEIPTDASSPDGKAAADAAFSSKIYVISDRDMDR
;
A
#
# COMPACT_ATOMS: atom_id res chain seq x y z
N MET A 1 40.06 12.32 76.04
CA MET A 1 39.66 12.65 77.42
C MET A 1 38.15 12.57 77.49
N THR A 2 37.64 11.41 77.92
CA THR A 2 36.84 11.17 79.15
C THR A 2 35.34 11.34 78.87
N HIS A 3 34.42 10.40 79.10
CA HIS A 3 34.41 9.11 79.81
C HIS A 3 33.09 8.37 79.50
N LEU A 4 33.11 7.02 79.54
CA LEU A 4 32.12 6.04 80.07
C LEU A 4 30.66 6.07 79.53
N THR A 5 29.89 4.98 79.34
CA THR A 5 29.86 3.62 79.92
C THR A 5 28.91 2.72 79.11
N THR A 6 29.29 1.46 78.90
CA THR A 6 28.45 0.26 78.64
C THR A 6 27.60 -0.10 79.89
N PRO A 7 26.74 -1.17 79.97
CA PRO A 7 26.21 -2.12 78.96
C PRO A 7 24.71 -2.52 79.14
N LEU A 8 24.10 -3.26 78.18
CA LEU A 8 23.43 -4.56 78.45
C LEU A 8 22.97 -5.25 77.14
N LEU A 9 23.13 -6.57 77.12
CA LEU A 9 22.63 -7.55 76.14
C LEU A 9 21.09 -7.57 76.03
N VAL A 10 20.55 -7.92 74.85
CA VAL A 10 19.73 -9.13 74.55
C VAL A 10 19.06 -9.02 73.15
N CYS A 11 19.44 -9.96 72.27
CA CYS A 11 18.71 -10.69 71.21
C CYS A 11 17.38 -10.22 70.54
N ILE A 12 17.39 -10.38 69.19
CA ILE A 12 16.39 -10.94 68.25
C ILE A 12 15.59 -9.98 67.31
N ILE A 13 16.04 -9.97 66.02
CA ILE A 13 15.38 -10.02 64.68
C ILE A 13 13.91 -9.48 64.56
N ILE A 14 13.41 -8.73 63.55
CA ILE A 14 13.54 -8.60 62.07
C ILE A 14 12.97 -7.22 61.67
N ALA A 15 13.53 -6.56 60.65
CA ALA A 15 12.84 -5.94 59.49
C ALA A 15 13.53 -4.66 58.97
N VAL A 16 14.15 -4.82 57.80
CA VAL A 16 14.26 -3.91 56.64
C VAL A 16 13.90 -2.44 56.86
N GLY A 17 14.86 -1.55 56.56
CA GLY A 17 14.58 -0.13 56.40
C GLY A 17 15.80 0.71 56.00
N TYR A 18 16.39 0.46 54.83
CA TYR A 18 17.29 1.45 54.23
C TYR A 18 16.48 2.42 53.36
N ARG A 19 16.39 3.65 53.86
CA ARG A 19 15.92 4.84 53.14
C ARG A 19 16.90 5.16 52.01
N THR A 20 16.46 5.00 50.77
CA THR A 20 17.04 5.72 49.62
C THR A 20 16.36 7.07 49.48
N LEU A 21 17.19 8.10 49.33
CA LEU A 21 16.83 9.48 49.05
C LEU A 21 15.93 9.53 47.80
N ALA A 22 14.69 9.99 48.00
CA ALA A 22 13.77 10.31 46.92
C ALA A 22 14.22 11.62 46.26
N VAL A 23 14.74 11.52 45.04
CA VAL A 23 14.66 12.61 44.08
C VAL A 23 13.19 12.73 43.71
N ALA A 24 12.60 13.90 43.93
CA ALA A 24 11.23 14.20 43.57
C ALA A 24 11.07 14.06 42.05
N ALA A 25 10.56 12.91 41.60
CA ALA A 25 9.94 12.78 40.31
C ALA A 25 8.73 13.73 40.31
N TYR A 26 8.71 14.65 39.34
CA TYR A 26 7.52 15.43 39.01
C TYR A 26 6.37 14.43 38.82
N GLY A 27 5.38 14.49 39.71
CA GLY A 27 4.25 13.58 39.68
C GLY A 27 3.45 13.78 38.39
N GLN A 28 3.69 12.94 37.39
CA GLN A 28 2.71 12.69 36.35
C GLN A 28 1.57 11.95 37.03
N ASN A 29 0.45 12.65 37.25
CA ASN A 29 -0.76 12.00 37.70
C ASN A 29 -1.07 10.85 36.72
N PRO A 30 -1.35 9.64 37.20
CA PRO A 30 -1.76 8.56 36.31
C PRO A 30 -2.94 9.05 35.45
N PRO A 31 -3.01 8.70 34.14
CA PRO A 31 -4.11 9.09 33.30
C PRO A 31 -5.41 8.69 33.99
N LYS A 32 -6.26 9.69 34.27
CA LYS A 32 -7.50 9.46 35.01
C LYS A 32 -8.33 8.49 34.19
N ARG A 33 -8.66 7.34 34.78
CA ARG A 33 -9.56 6.37 34.15
C ARG A 33 -10.87 7.11 33.82
N PRO A 34 -11.39 6.95 32.59
CA PRO A 34 -12.59 7.65 32.21
C PRO A 34 -13.76 7.20 33.08
N HIS A 35 -14.69 8.11 33.34
CA HIS A 35 -16.00 7.72 33.83
C HIS A 35 -16.75 7.09 32.65
N ILE A 36 -17.07 5.80 32.75
CA ILE A 36 -17.89 5.11 31.75
C ILE A 36 -19.33 5.18 32.24
N VAL A 37 -20.17 5.91 31.51
CA VAL A 37 -21.60 6.02 31.77
C VAL A 37 -22.33 5.48 30.55
N LEU A 38 -23.05 4.37 30.72
CA LEU A 38 -23.89 3.77 29.68
C LEU A 38 -25.34 4.16 29.95
N ILE A 39 -25.95 4.89 29.02
CA ILE A 39 -27.37 5.28 29.09
C ILE A 39 -28.10 4.46 28.04
N THR A 40 -29.01 3.57 28.48
CA THR A 40 -29.82 2.72 27.62
C THR A 40 -31.29 3.15 27.70
N ALA A 41 -31.93 3.37 26.56
CA ALA A 41 -33.36 3.63 26.46
C ALA A 41 -34.06 2.39 25.89
N ASP A 42 -35.18 2.00 26.49
CA ASP A 42 -36.00 0.87 26.05
C ASP A 42 -37.01 1.35 24.99
N ASP A 43 -37.24 0.56 23.94
CA ASP A 43 -38.21 0.81 22.87
C ASP A 43 -38.15 2.19 22.17
N MET A 44 -36.98 2.84 22.12
CA MET A 44 -36.80 4.13 21.41
C MET A 44 -36.73 3.92 19.89
N GLY A 45 -37.59 4.60 19.13
CA GLY A 45 -37.61 4.57 17.67
C GLY A 45 -36.53 5.45 17.03
N TRP A 46 -36.14 5.11 15.79
CA TRP A 46 -35.08 5.84 15.06
C TRP A 46 -35.39 7.34 14.90
N ASN A 47 -36.65 7.71 14.69
CA ASN A 47 -37.07 9.08 14.41
C ASN A 47 -37.51 9.87 15.67
N ASP A 48 -37.31 9.31 16.86
CA ASP A 48 -37.71 9.93 18.15
C ASP A 48 -36.67 10.92 18.68
N VAL A 49 -35.50 11.00 18.03
CA VAL A 49 -34.38 11.88 18.39
C VAL A 49 -34.13 12.93 17.31
N GLY A 50 -33.86 14.16 17.74
CA GLY A 50 -33.67 15.33 16.88
C GLY A 50 -32.40 15.25 16.02
N PHE A 51 -31.33 14.60 16.50
CA PHE A 51 -30.09 14.44 15.73
C PHE A 51 -30.22 13.54 14.48
N HIS A 52 -31.36 12.88 14.28
CA HIS A 52 -31.70 12.19 13.02
C HIS A 52 -32.59 13.04 12.07
N GLY A 53 -32.72 14.34 12.34
CA GLY A 53 -33.48 15.28 11.49
C GLY A 53 -34.98 15.34 11.76
N SER A 54 -35.47 14.69 12.82
CA SER A 54 -36.87 14.74 13.25
C SER A 54 -37.18 16.05 13.98
N ASN A 55 -38.18 16.79 13.50
CA ASN A 55 -38.68 18.00 14.19
C ASN A 55 -39.88 17.71 15.10
N GLN A 56 -40.27 16.45 15.27
CA GLN A 56 -41.47 16.06 15.99
C GLN A 56 -41.27 16.04 17.51
N ILE A 57 -40.10 15.58 17.97
CA ILE A 57 -39.75 15.45 19.39
C ILE A 57 -38.41 16.14 19.61
N ALA A 58 -38.38 17.19 20.43
CA ALA A 58 -37.14 17.91 20.73
C ALA A 58 -36.33 17.14 21.79
N THR A 59 -35.09 16.77 21.47
CA THR A 59 -34.16 16.05 22.36
C THR A 59 -32.87 16.83 22.62
N PRO A 60 -32.94 18.09 23.11
CA PRO A 60 -31.82 19.04 23.05
C PRO A 60 -30.55 18.58 23.76
N HIS A 61 -30.64 17.76 24.83
CA HIS A 61 -29.47 17.24 25.53
C HIS A 61 -28.82 16.04 24.81
N ILE A 62 -29.62 15.17 24.19
CA ILE A 62 -29.13 14.04 23.38
C ILE A 62 -28.53 14.59 22.08
N ASP A 63 -29.18 15.58 21.49
CA ASP A 63 -28.70 16.28 20.30
C ASP A 63 -27.39 17.01 20.58
N ALA A 64 -27.30 17.73 21.71
CA ALA A 64 -26.06 18.36 22.12
C ALA A 64 -24.93 17.33 22.32
N LEU A 65 -25.19 16.18 22.95
CA LEU A 65 -24.18 15.11 23.07
C LEU A 65 -23.79 14.49 21.72
N ALA A 66 -24.72 14.39 20.77
CA ALA A 66 -24.47 13.88 19.43
C ALA A 66 -23.64 14.86 18.59
N TYR A 67 -23.91 16.17 18.69
CA TYR A 67 -23.22 17.22 17.93
C TYR A 67 -21.92 17.71 18.59
N ASP A 68 -21.77 17.56 19.91
CA ASP A 68 -20.51 17.81 20.63
C ASP A 68 -19.42 16.78 20.25
N GLY A 69 -19.82 15.66 19.63
CA GLY A 69 -18.93 14.79 18.86
C GLY A 69 -18.63 15.39 17.48
N GLY A 70 -17.71 16.36 17.42
CA GLY A 70 -17.50 17.18 16.23
C GLY A 70 -17.22 16.41 14.92
N THR A 71 -18.09 16.60 13.93
CA THR A 71 -17.69 16.62 12.53
C THR A 71 -17.07 17.99 12.25
N PHE A 72 -15.79 18.03 11.90
CA PHE A 72 -15.10 19.28 11.62
C PHE A 72 -15.24 19.60 10.13
N GLU A 73 -15.94 20.68 9.81
CA GLU A 73 -16.01 21.24 8.46
C GLU A 73 -15.18 22.52 8.40
N GLY A 74 -14.49 22.73 7.28
CA GLY A 74 -13.66 23.91 7.09
C GLY A 74 -13.31 24.13 5.62
N TYR A 75 -13.11 25.39 5.26
CA TYR A 75 -12.64 25.77 3.93
C TYR A 75 -11.16 25.39 3.76
N ASP A 76 -10.83 24.66 2.69
CA ASP A 76 -9.45 24.26 2.36
C ASP A 76 -9.12 24.49 0.88
N MET A 77 -8.85 25.75 0.55
CA MET A 77 -8.34 26.11 -0.78
C MET A 77 -7.27 27.18 -0.63
N ARG A 78 -6.11 26.91 -1.22
CA ARG A 78 -4.90 27.72 -1.05
C ARG A 78 -4.30 28.12 -2.39
N GLN A 79 -3.69 29.30 -2.42
CA GLN A 79 -2.74 29.68 -3.46
C GLN A 79 -1.43 30.03 -2.75
N ASN A 80 -0.38 29.25 -3.05
CA ASN A 80 0.83 29.22 -2.23
C ASN A 80 0.46 28.93 -0.77
N GLN A 81 0.76 29.84 0.17
CA GLN A 81 0.48 29.69 1.59
C GLN A 81 -0.82 30.40 2.04
N PHE A 82 -1.49 31.13 1.14
CA PHE A 82 -2.62 31.98 1.49
C PHE A 82 -3.96 31.32 1.16
N VAL A 83 -4.97 31.58 1.99
CA VAL A 83 -6.35 31.17 1.72
C VAL A 83 -6.85 31.85 0.46
N ASN A 84 -7.42 31.09 -0.45
CA ASN A 84 -7.82 31.56 -1.76
C ASN A 84 -9.34 31.60 -1.91
N TYR A 85 -9.99 32.53 -1.19
CA TYR A 85 -11.44 32.71 -1.25
C TYR A 85 -11.97 33.06 -2.65
N ALA A 86 -11.11 33.59 -3.54
CA ALA A 86 -11.49 33.92 -4.91
C ALA A 86 -11.79 32.68 -5.77
N ALA A 87 -11.33 31.49 -5.37
CA ALA A 87 -11.69 30.24 -6.04
C ALA A 87 -13.12 29.76 -5.70
N ASN A 88 -13.76 30.32 -4.67
CA ASN A 88 -15.10 29.90 -4.28
C ASN A 88 -16.11 30.13 -5.42
N GLY A 89 -16.98 29.14 -5.66
CA GLY A 89 -17.93 29.14 -6.77
C GLY A 89 -17.33 28.78 -8.13
N THR A 90 -16.04 28.45 -8.20
CA THR A 90 -15.40 27.93 -9.41
C THR A 90 -15.29 26.41 -9.33
N TYR A 91 -15.62 25.72 -10.41
CA TYR A 91 -15.41 24.26 -10.49
C TYR A 91 -13.91 23.94 -10.39
N ALA A 92 -13.52 23.13 -9.40
CA ALA A 92 -12.12 22.93 -9.03
C ALA A 92 -11.24 22.44 -10.20
N THR A 93 -11.76 21.54 -11.04
CA THR A 93 -11.06 21.05 -12.24
C THR A 93 -10.74 22.19 -13.21
N ASP A 94 -11.69 23.11 -13.45
CA ASP A 94 -11.48 24.26 -14.32
C ASP A 94 -10.51 25.27 -13.71
N TYR A 95 -10.56 25.46 -12.39
CA TYR A 95 -9.63 26.31 -11.66
C TYR A 95 -8.18 25.79 -11.79
N PHE A 96 -7.96 24.51 -11.50
CA PHE A 96 -6.63 23.88 -11.62
C PHE A 96 -6.11 23.88 -13.06
N THR A 97 -6.99 23.65 -14.03
CA THR A 97 -6.66 23.73 -15.46
C THR A 97 -6.16 25.12 -15.83
N SER A 98 -6.88 26.16 -15.39
CA SER A 98 -6.51 27.55 -15.68
C SER A 98 -5.18 27.91 -15.04
N ALA A 99 -4.98 27.55 -13.78
CA ALA A 99 -3.71 27.78 -13.08
C ALA A 99 -2.53 27.07 -13.77
N ALA A 100 -2.71 25.83 -14.22
CA ALA A 100 -1.68 25.08 -14.94
C ALA A 100 -1.31 25.76 -16.27
N ARG A 101 -2.30 26.25 -17.03
CA ARG A 101 -2.05 26.98 -18.28
C ARG A 101 -1.26 28.26 -18.04
N ASP A 102 -1.58 29.01 -16.99
CA ASP A 102 -0.87 30.23 -16.62
C ASP A 102 0.57 29.93 -16.21
N ILE A 103 0.80 28.88 -15.42
CA ILE A 103 2.15 28.41 -15.05
C ILE A 103 2.94 28.05 -16.30
N ILE A 104 2.38 27.25 -17.22
CA ILE A 104 3.04 26.85 -18.47
C ILE A 104 3.39 28.08 -19.32
N ALA A 105 2.45 29.02 -19.49
CA ALA A 105 2.66 30.22 -20.31
C ALA A 105 3.71 31.17 -19.72
N GLN A 106 3.78 31.27 -18.39
CA GLN A 106 4.83 32.03 -17.71
C GLN A 106 6.18 31.32 -17.83
N HIS A 107 6.21 30.01 -17.59
CA HIS A 107 7.44 29.20 -17.59
C HIS A 107 8.07 29.07 -18.98
N GLY A 108 7.27 28.96 -20.04
CA GLY A 108 7.75 28.82 -21.42
C GLY A 108 8.69 29.95 -21.87
N LYS A 109 8.70 31.09 -21.17
CA LYS A 109 9.60 32.23 -21.42
C LYS A 109 10.98 32.07 -20.77
N SER A 110 11.17 31.11 -19.86
CA SER A 110 12.40 30.96 -19.06
C SER A 110 13.49 30.11 -19.72
N GLY A 111 13.11 29.19 -20.61
CA GLY A 111 14.01 28.18 -21.17
C GLY A 111 14.49 27.10 -20.19
N GLN A 112 14.04 27.11 -18.93
CA GLN A 112 14.39 26.10 -17.94
C GLN A 112 13.48 24.86 -18.05
N PRO A 113 13.90 23.68 -17.57
CA PRO A 113 13.01 22.54 -17.40
C PRO A 113 11.90 22.82 -16.37
N MET A 114 10.75 22.16 -16.49
CA MET A 114 9.62 22.27 -15.57
C MET A 114 9.16 20.89 -15.12
N LEU A 115 8.91 20.75 -13.82
CA LEU A 115 8.07 19.68 -13.28
C LEU A 115 6.75 20.30 -12.81
N LEU A 116 5.65 19.93 -13.45
CA LEU A 116 4.31 20.34 -13.06
C LEU A 116 3.55 19.08 -12.59
N VAL A 117 3.16 19.06 -11.33
CA VAL A 117 2.35 17.99 -10.74
C VAL A 117 0.92 18.50 -10.56
N MET A 118 -0.01 17.92 -11.30
CA MET A 118 -1.44 18.29 -11.24
C MET A 118 -2.24 17.16 -10.59
N ASN A 119 -2.62 17.35 -9.34
CA ASN A 119 -3.45 16.41 -8.60
C ASN A 119 -4.89 16.93 -8.59
N HIS A 120 -5.66 16.58 -9.61
CA HIS A 120 -7.08 16.94 -9.67
C HIS A 120 -7.87 16.29 -8.52
N LEU A 121 -8.91 16.99 -8.04
CA LEU A 121 -9.90 16.37 -7.14
C LEU A 121 -10.80 15.39 -7.91
N ALA A 122 -11.10 15.70 -9.17
CA ALA A 122 -11.88 14.81 -10.02
C ALA A 122 -11.16 13.46 -10.25
N PRO A 123 -11.88 12.33 -10.24
CA PRO A 123 -13.33 12.20 -10.08
C PRO A 123 -13.74 11.76 -8.65
N HIS A 124 -13.01 12.15 -7.61
CA HIS A 124 -13.33 11.78 -6.23
C HIS A 124 -14.68 12.36 -5.81
N ALA A 125 -15.38 11.66 -4.90
CA ALA A 125 -16.57 12.21 -4.27
C ALA A 125 -16.22 13.49 -3.49
N GLY A 126 -17.06 14.52 -3.59
CA GLY A 126 -16.93 15.79 -2.87
C GLY A 126 -17.40 15.66 -1.42
N ASN A 127 -18.23 16.62 -1.00
CA ASN A 127 -18.80 16.66 0.33
C ASN A 127 -19.94 15.65 0.49
N ASP A 128 -20.27 15.28 1.72
CA ASP A 128 -21.27 14.25 2.00
C ASP A 128 -22.70 14.64 1.56
N ASP A 129 -23.00 15.95 1.50
CA ASP A 129 -24.28 16.51 1.07
C ASP A 129 -24.41 16.63 -0.45
N ASP A 130 -23.29 16.77 -1.16
CA ASP A 130 -23.22 16.86 -2.62
C ASP A 130 -21.98 16.13 -3.16
N PRO A 131 -22.01 14.78 -3.18
CA PRO A 131 -20.81 13.98 -3.41
C PRO A 131 -20.36 13.99 -4.87
N LEU A 132 -21.22 14.29 -5.84
CA LEU A 132 -20.85 14.26 -7.25
C LEU A 132 -21.21 15.58 -7.92
N GLN A 133 -20.18 16.30 -8.35
CA GLN A 133 -20.29 17.68 -8.83
C GLN A 133 -19.66 17.82 -10.20
N ALA A 134 -20.42 18.33 -11.15
CA ALA A 134 -19.94 18.77 -12.46
C ALA A 134 -20.86 19.88 -13.00
N PRO A 135 -20.37 20.73 -13.92
CA PRO A 135 -21.23 21.71 -14.59
C PRO A 135 -22.41 21.03 -15.31
N GLN A 136 -23.62 21.56 -15.16
CA GLN A 136 -24.86 20.93 -15.62
C GLN A 136 -24.85 20.68 -17.13
N GLU A 137 -24.34 21.64 -17.91
CA GLU A 137 -24.19 21.52 -19.36
C GLU A 137 -23.27 20.36 -19.76
N THR A 138 -22.34 19.98 -18.88
CA THR A 138 -21.48 18.80 -19.12
C THR A 138 -22.22 17.52 -18.75
N ILE A 139 -23.00 17.51 -17.67
CA ILE A 139 -23.86 16.38 -17.27
C ILE A 139 -24.85 16.03 -18.39
N ASP A 140 -25.45 17.05 -19.01
CA ASP A 140 -26.46 16.88 -20.06
C ASP A 140 -25.91 16.17 -21.32
N ARG A 141 -24.59 16.25 -21.58
CA ARG A 141 -23.93 15.52 -22.68
C ARG A 141 -23.99 14.00 -22.52
N PHE A 142 -24.20 13.52 -21.30
CA PHE A 142 -24.22 12.10 -20.94
C PHE A 142 -25.64 11.58 -20.68
N ALA A 143 -26.67 12.24 -21.23
CA ALA A 143 -28.08 11.87 -21.02
C ALA A 143 -28.43 10.42 -21.40
N TYR A 144 -27.62 9.77 -22.24
CA TYR A 144 -27.74 8.35 -22.61
C TYR A 144 -27.39 7.37 -21.47
N ILE A 145 -26.75 7.85 -20.40
CA ILE A 145 -26.51 7.10 -19.16
C ILE A 145 -27.73 7.27 -18.26
N GLY A 146 -28.47 6.18 -18.01
CA GLY A 146 -29.71 6.19 -17.23
C GLY A 146 -29.48 6.51 -15.75
N ASN A 147 -28.40 5.99 -15.16
CA ASN A 147 -28.04 6.29 -13.78
C ASN A 147 -27.51 7.74 -13.64
N ARG A 148 -28.18 8.55 -12.81
CA ARG A 148 -27.86 9.97 -12.62
C ARG A 148 -26.46 10.19 -12.05
N ASP A 149 -26.05 9.41 -11.07
CA ASP A 149 -24.75 9.56 -10.39
C ASP A 149 -23.61 9.20 -11.34
N ARG A 150 -23.78 8.11 -12.11
CA ARG A 150 -22.85 7.70 -13.17
C ARG A 150 -22.76 8.73 -14.28
N ARG A 151 -23.87 9.40 -14.62
CA ARG A 151 -23.89 10.53 -15.56
C ARG A 151 -23.06 11.70 -15.05
N THR A 152 -23.21 12.07 -13.78
CA THR A 152 -22.40 13.13 -13.17
C THR A 152 -20.92 12.74 -13.10
N TYR A 153 -20.59 11.49 -12.75
CA TYR A 153 -19.22 10.98 -12.82
C TYR A 153 -18.63 11.05 -14.23
N ALA A 154 -19.40 10.70 -15.26
CA ALA A 154 -18.97 10.82 -16.65
C ALA A 154 -18.66 12.28 -17.03
N ALA A 155 -19.45 13.23 -16.51
CA ALA A 155 -19.18 14.66 -16.68
C ALA A 155 -17.90 15.11 -15.95
N MET A 156 -17.65 14.65 -14.72
CA MET A 156 -16.39 14.90 -13.99
C MET A 156 -15.18 14.40 -14.78
N MET A 157 -15.28 13.18 -15.34
CA MET A 157 -14.25 12.60 -16.20
C MET A 157 -14.06 13.39 -17.50
N SER A 158 -15.14 13.86 -18.12
CA SER A 158 -15.05 14.71 -19.32
C SER A 158 -14.35 16.04 -19.02
N LYS A 159 -14.59 16.66 -17.86
CA LYS A 159 -13.89 17.89 -17.47
C LYS A 159 -12.41 17.63 -17.17
N LEU A 160 -12.07 16.46 -16.64
CA LEU A 160 -10.68 16.03 -16.48
C LEU A 160 -10.00 15.82 -17.84
N ASP A 161 -10.70 15.23 -18.82
CA ASP A 161 -10.19 15.09 -20.20
C ASP A 161 -9.99 16.46 -20.88
N ASP A 162 -10.94 17.39 -20.72
CA ASP A 162 -10.81 18.78 -21.19
C ASP A 162 -9.54 19.44 -20.60
N SER A 163 -9.24 19.20 -19.31
CA SER A 163 -8.02 19.68 -18.64
C SER A 163 -6.75 19.13 -19.32
N VAL A 164 -6.70 17.82 -19.57
CA VAL A 164 -5.57 17.16 -20.26
C VAL A 164 -5.35 17.79 -21.64
N GLY A 165 -6.43 17.98 -22.41
CA GLY A 165 -6.38 18.65 -23.70
C GLY A 165 -5.85 20.08 -23.61
N ALA A 166 -6.31 20.84 -22.61
CA ALA A 166 -5.91 22.23 -22.41
C ALA A 166 -4.43 22.36 -21.98
N VAL A 167 -3.92 21.45 -21.15
CA VAL A 167 -2.49 21.38 -20.77
C VAL A 167 -1.62 21.08 -21.99
N TYR A 168 -1.98 20.08 -22.78
CA TYR A 168 -1.27 19.74 -24.02
C TYR A 168 -1.21 20.93 -24.97
N GLU A 169 -2.33 21.60 -25.22
CA GLU A 169 -2.39 22.76 -26.10
C GLU A 169 -1.59 23.94 -25.55
N SER A 170 -1.53 24.12 -24.23
CA SER A 170 -0.70 25.16 -23.61
C SER A 170 0.79 24.89 -23.81
N LEU A 171 1.24 23.64 -23.59
CA LEU A 171 2.62 23.24 -23.87
C LEU A 171 2.99 23.47 -25.34
N ARG A 172 2.09 23.09 -26.26
CA ARG A 172 2.25 23.31 -27.71
C ARG A 172 2.36 24.79 -28.05
N ALA A 173 1.43 25.61 -27.56
CA ALA A 173 1.38 27.04 -27.85
C ALA A 173 2.62 27.79 -27.35
N ASN A 174 3.28 27.26 -26.33
CA ASN A 174 4.51 27.82 -25.77
C ASN A 174 5.80 27.12 -26.27
N GLY A 175 5.71 26.25 -27.28
CA GLY A 175 6.88 25.59 -27.87
C GLY A 175 7.59 24.60 -26.95
N MET A 176 6.91 24.09 -25.93
CA MET A 176 7.49 23.19 -24.91
C MET A 176 7.27 21.71 -25.24
N LEU A 177 6.40 21.41 -26.21
CA LEU A 177 5.86 20.08 -26.43
C LEU A 177 6.91 19.06 -26.92
N ASP A 178 7.87 19.48 -27.75
CA ASP A 178 8.88 18.60 -28.37
C ASP A 178 9.83 17.94 -27.36
N ASN A 179 9.94 18.51 -26.16
CA ASN A 179 10.76 18.01 -25.06
C ASN A 179 9.94 17.88 -23.77
N SER A 180 8.71 17.39 -23.88
CA SER A 180 7.82 17.14 -22.74
C SER A 180 7.55 15.65 -22.56
N ILE A 181 7.41 15.23 -21.29
CA ILE A 181 6.86 13.93 -20.90
C ILE A 181 5.56 14.21 -20.15
N ILE A 182 4.45 13.69 -20.66
CA ILE A 182 3.13 13.79 -20.02
C ILE A 182 2.79 12.41 -19.48
N VAL A 183 2.55 12.34 -18.18
CA VAL A 183 2.07 11.13 -17.51
C VAL A 183 0.67 11.42 -16.99
N PHE A 184 -0.29 10.58 -17.35
CA PHE A 184 -1.63 10.59 -16.76
C PHE A 184 -1.84 9.26 -16.07
N LEU A 185 -2.27 9.29 -14.81
CA LEU A 185 -2.51 8.11 -14.00
C LEU A 185 -3.58 8.40 -12.95
N SER A 186 -4.20 7.34 -12.45
CA SER A 186 -5.07 7.40 -11.27
C SER A 186 -4.32 6.88 -10.03
N ASP A 187 -4.61 7.50 -8.89
CA ASP A 187 -4.00 7.22 -7.57
C ASP A 187 -4.42 5.85 -6.99
N ASN A 188 -5.68 5.46 -7.20
CA ASN A 188 -6.25 4.17 -6.82
C ASN A 188 -7.46 3.81 -7.69
N GLY A 189 -7.93 2.57 -7.59
CA GLY A 189 -9.19 2.16 -8.22
C GLY A 189 -10.40 2.99 -7.78
N GLY A 190 -11.44 3.02 -8.59
CA GLY A 190 -12.67 3.76 -8.32
C GLY A 190 -13.46 3.21 -7.12
N VAL A 191 -14.34 4.04 -6.56
CA VAL A 191 -15.29 3.64 -5.49
C VAL A 191 -16.63 3.38 -6.15
N THR A 192 -16.92 2.13 -6.52
CA THR A 192 -18.13 1.81 -7.29
C THR A 192 -19.40 1.88 -6.46
N ARG A 193 -19.31 1.50 -5.18
CA ARG A 193 -20.44 1.49 -4.24
C ARG A 193 -19.99 1.78 -2.81
N GLY A 194 -20.96 2.06 -1.94
CA GLY A 194 -20.74 2.27 -0.51
C GLY A 194 -20.40 3.73 -0.16
N MET A 195 -19.75 3.91 0.99
CA MET A 195 -19.36 5.22 1.49
C MET A 195 -18.41 5.92 0.51
N HIS A 196 -18.67 7.21 0.23
CA HIS A 196 -17.96 8.02 -0.77
C HIS A 196 -17.93 7.39 -2.18
N SER A 197 -18.95 6.61 -2.54
CA SER A 197 -19.11 6.09 -3.90
C SER A 197 -19.12 7.23 -4.90
N ASN A 198 -18.20 7.16 -5.87
CA ASN A 198 -18.23 8.02 -7.04
C ASN A 198 -18.81 7.32 -8.26
N THR A 199 -19.34 6.10 -8.11
CA THR A 199 -19.81 5.23 -9.21
C THR A 199 -18.72 4.90 -10.24
N GLY A 200 -17.44 5.07 -9.88
CA GLY A 200 -16.32 4.66 -10.71
C GLY A 200 -16.39 3.18 -11.04
N SER A 201 -16.00 2.80 -12.26
CA SER A 201 -16.02 1.41 -12.69
C SER A 201 -14.60 0.87 -12.71
N ASN A 202 -14.40 -0.26 -12.04
CA ASN A 202 -13.16 -1.03 -12.12
C ASN A 202 -13.32 -2.27 -13.01
N TYR A 203 -14.45 -2.40 -13.69
CA TYR A 203 -14.71 -3.53 -14.55
C TYR A 203 -13.58 -3.66 -15.60
N PRO A 204 -13.01 -4.86 -15.80
CA PRO A 204 -13.54 -6.15 -15.34
C PRO A 204 -12.85 -6.69 -14.08
N PHE A 205 -12.06 -5.87 -13.39
CA PHE A 205 -11.28 -6.29 -12.24
C PHE A 205 -12.15 -6.50 -11.00
N ARG A 206 -11.67 -7.38 -10.12
CA ARG A 206 -12.28 -7.63 -8.82
C ARG A 206 -12.00 -6.47 -7.88
N GLY A 207 -12.96 -6.12 -7.04
CA GLY A 207 -12.84 -5.15 -5.97
C GLY A 207 -12.89 -3.69 -6.39
N GLN A 208 -12.64 -2.82 -5.41
CA GLN A 208 -12.67 -1.36 -5.55
C GLN A 208 -11.71 -0.70 -4.56
N LYS A 209 -11.64 0.65 -4.52
CA LYS A 209 -10.88 1.39 -3.50
C LYS A 209 -11.05 0.78 -2.10
N HIS A 210 -9.98 0.80 -1.31
CA HIS A 210 -9.90 0.16 0.01
C HIS A 210 -9.96 -1.37 -0.04
N SER A 211 -9.54 -2.06 -1.09
CA SER A 211 -9.48 -3.54 -1.11
C SER A 211 -8.15 -4.03 -1.68
N PRO A 212 -7.74 -5.30 -1.48
CA PRO A 212 -6.45 -5.82 -1.96
C PRO A 212 -6.43 -6.23 -3.45
N TRP A 213 -7.58 -6.18 -4.11
CA TRP A 213 -7.85 -6.74 -5.44
C TRP A 213 -7.39 -5.84 -6.58
N GLU A 214 -7.32 -6.38 -7.80
CA GLU A 214 -6.85 -5.65 -8.98
C GLU A 214 -7.64 -4.37 -9.21
N GLY A 215 -8.96 -4.38 -9.00
CA GLY A 215 -9.82 -3.21 -9.15
C GLY A 215 -9.55 -2.08 -8.15
N ALA A 216 -8.68 -2.30 -7.17
CA ALA A 216 -8.22 -1.27 -6.23
C ALA A 216 -6.82 -0.75 -6.54
N VAL A 217 -5.92 -1.62 -7.04
CA VAL A 217 -4.48 -1.33 -7.18
C VAL A 217 -3.99 -1.25 -8.63
N ARG A 218 -4.74 -1.80 -9.59
CA ARG A 218 -4.45 -1.71 -11.02
C ARG A 218 -5.26 -0.57 -11.62
N THR A 219 -4.59 0.55 -11.84
CA THR A 219 -5.22 1.80 -12.29
C THR A 219 -4.94 2.09 -13.77
N ALA A 220 -5.77 2.97 -14.35
CA ALA A 220 -5.49 3.52 -15.68
C ALA A 220 -4.24 4.41 -15.62
N ALA A 221 -3.32 4.20 -16.57
CA ALA A 221 -2.15 5.03 -16.75
C ALA A 221 -1.76 5.11 -18.23
N LEU A 222 -1.21 6.25 -18.63
CA LEU A 222 -0.57 6.45 -19.93
C LEU A 222 0.64 7.36 -19.77
N ILE A 223 1.60 7.18 -20.69
CA ILE A 223 2.72 8.08 -20.89
C ILE A 223 2.74 8.52 -22.34
N TRP A 224 2.92 9.81 -22.55
CA TRP A 224 3.09 10.42 -23.86
C TRP A 224 4.36 11.26 -23.86
N SER A 225 5.21 11.09 -24.86
CA SER A 225 6.36 11.96 -25.09
C SER A 225 6.94 11.77 -26.49
N PRO A 226 7.40 12.83 -27.17
CA PRO A 226 8.23 12.71 -28.38
C PRO A 226 9.60 12.07 -28.13
N LEU A 227 10.00 11.91 -26.87
CA LEU A 227 11.27 11.31 -26.47
C LEU A 227 11.23 9.78 -26.47
N LEU A 228 10.04 9.17 -26.42
CA LEU A 228 9.86 7.73 -26.55
C LEU A 228 10.15 7.30 -27.98
N LYS A 229 10.89 6.21 -28.16
CA LYS A 229 11.17 5.62 -29.50
C LYS A 229 10.14 4.58 -29.89
N ASP A 230 9.71 3.78 -28.91
CA ASP A 230 8.64 2.81 -29.08
C ASP A 230 7.31 3.40 -28.60
N THR A 231 6.52 3.94 -29.54
CA THR A 231 5.30 4.72 -29.28
C THR A 231 4.06 4.02 -29.81
N GLN A 232 2.87 4.55 -29.48
CA GLN A 232 1.58 4.05 -29.99
C GLN A 232 1.40 2.55 -29.74
N ARG A 233 1.60 2.12 -28.49
CA ARG A 233 1.51 0.72 -28.05
C ARG A 233 0.83 0.60 -26.69
N VAL A 234 0.39 -0.62 -26.38
CA VAL A 234 0.00 -1.03 -25.02
C VAL A 234 1.21 -1.71 -24.38
N SER A 235 1.65 -1.21 -23.22
CA SER A 235 2.74 -1.82 -22.47
C SER A 235 2.19 -2.85 -21.49
N ASN A 236 2.69 -4.09 -21.56
CA ASN A 236 2.40 -5.15 -20.58
C ASN A 236 3.47 -5.25 -19.48
N GLN A 237 4.39 -4.27 -19.43
CA GLN A 237 5.39 -4.20 -18.37
C GLN A 237 4.72 -3.85 -17.04
N TRP A 238 5.20 -4.47 -15.97
CA TRP A 238 4.72 -4.17 -14.63
C TRP A 238 5.32 -2.86 -14.17
N PHE A 239 4.47 -1.92 -13.77
CA PHE A 239 4.89 -0.60 -13.36
C PHE A 239 4.18 -0.22 -12.07
N HIS A 240 4.92 0.32 -11.11
CA HIS A 240 4.36 0.80 -9.84
C HIS A 240 4.52 2.31 -9.72
N ILE A 241 3.66 2.98 -8.96
CA ILE A 241 3.77 4.43 -8.74
C ILE A 241 5.13 4.83 -8.15
N SER A 242 5.78 3.95 -7.38
CA SER A 242 7.13 4.18 -6.85
C SER A 242 8.22 4.26 -7.94
N ASP A 243 7.96 3.71 -9.13
CA ASP A 243 8.91 3.71 -10.24
C ASP A 243 9.01 5.07 -10.93
N TRP A 244 8.00 5.94 -10.79
CA TRP A 244 8.01 7.25 -11.45
C TRP A 244 9.17 8.12 -11.00
N LEU A 245 9.55 8.11 -9.71
CA LEU A 245 10.67 8.91 -9.23
C LEU A 245 11.99 8.55 -9.94
N PRO A 246 12.50 7.31 -9.87
CA PRO A 246 13.73 6.94 -10.58
C PRO A 246 13.59 7.00 -12.11
N THR A 247 12.42 6.67 -12.66
CA THR A 247 12.18 6.71 -14.11
C THR A 247 12.23 8.13 -14.67
N LEU A 248 11.53 9.09 -14.04
CA LEU A 248 11.53 10.47 -14.48
C LEU A 248 12.86 11.17 -14.18
N ALA A 249 13.55 10.80 -13.09
CA ALA A 249 14.91 11.26 -12.84
C ALA A 249 15.87 10.83 -13.97
N SER A 250 15.82 9.55 -14.37
CA SER A 250 16.59 9.01 -15.48
C SER A 250 16.29 9.74 -16.80
N ALA A 251 15.00 9.92 -17.11
CA ALA A 251 14.55 10.66 -18.30
C ALA A 251 15.03 12.13 -18.31
N ALA A 252 15.12 12.76 -17.12
CA ALA A 252 15.62 14.11 -16.94
C ALA A 252 17.15 14.22 -16.84
N GLY A 253 17.89 13.11 -16.92
CA GLY A 253 19.35 13.10 -16.77
C GLY A 253 19.84 13.35 -15.34
N ILE A 254 19.00 13.10 -14.33
CA ILE A 254 19.29 13.29 -12.91
C ILE A 254 19.81 11.98 -12.31
N ALA A 255 21.06 11.98 -11.84
CA ALA A 255 21.65 10.82 -11.17
C ALA A 255 21.21 10.75 -9.70
N LEU A 256 20.47 9.70 -9.33
CA LEU A 256 20.05 9.48 -7.94
C LEU A 256 21.16 8.89 -7.05
N GLY A 257 22.20 8.27 -7.62
CA GLY A 257 23.21 7.51 -6.89
C GLY A 257 24.12 8.28 -5.91
N ASN A 258 24.10 9.62 -5.91
CA ASN A 258 24.94 10.47 -5.04
C ASN A 258 24.14 11.15 -3.90
N SER A 259 22.92 10.69 -3.64
CA SER A 259 21.98 11.36 -2.73
C SER A 259 21.56 10.47 -1.56
N SER A 260 20.86 11.03 -0.57
CA SER A 260 20.23 10.29 0.55
C SER A 260 19.13 9.30 0.10
N PHE A 261 18.93 9.11 -1.21
CA PHE A 261 17.94 8.22 -1.82
C PHE A 261 18.51 6.83 -2.16
N SER A 262 19.47 6.31 -1.40
CA SER A 262 20.01 4.95 -1.62
C SER A 262 18.95 3.85 -1.42
N ASP A 263 17.89 4.15 -0.66
CA ASP A 263 16.90 3.18 -0.19
C ASP A 263 15.52 3.48 -0.83
N ILE A 264 15.48 3.61 -2.17
CA ILE A 264 14.20 3.72 -2.91
C ILE A 264 13.69 2.33 -3.33
N ASP A 265 12.40 2.09 -3.15
CA ASP A 265 11.74 0.84 -3.59
C ASP A 265 11.40 0.82 -5.09
N GLY A 266 11.43 2.01 -5.71
CA GLY A 266 11.23 2.21 -7.14
C GLY A 266 12.40 1.70 -7.97
N ILE A 267 12.10 1.24 -9.19
CA ILE A 267 13.10 0.82 -10.18
C ILE A 267 12.99 1.77 -11.37
N ASP A 268 14.13 2.21 -11.90
CA ASP A 268 14.16 2.96 -13.17
C ASP A 268 13.68 2.07 -14.32
N GLN A 269 12.60 2.48 -14.97
CA GLN A 269 12.02 1.79 -16.12
C GLN A 269 12.03 2.65 -17.39
N TRP A 270 12.82 3.73 -17.44
CA TRP A 270 12.83 4.63 -18.60
C TRP A 270 13.28 3.93 -19.88
N GLU A 271 14.34 3.13 -19.81
CA GLU A 271 14.81 2.34 -20.96
C GLU A 271 13.70 1.41 -21.48
N ALA A 272 12.99 0.77 -20.55
CA ALA A 272 11.93 -0.17 -20.85
C ALA A 272 10.70 0.48 -21.50
N LEU A 273 10.37 1.69 -21.07
CA LEU A 273 9.31 2.50 -21.68
C LEU A 273 9.73 3.05 -23.04
N ALA A 274 10.93 3.65 -23.13
CA ALA A 274 11.40 4.38 -24.30
C ALA A 274 11.75 3.48 -25.48
N TYR A 275 12.30 2.29 -25.24
CA TYR A 275 12.81 1.41 -26.29
C TYR A 275 12.13 0.04 -26.35
N GLY A 276 11.25 -0.29 -25.40
CA GLY A 276 10.67 -1.63 -25.30
C GLY A 276 11.67 -2.70 -24.88
N THR A 277 12.84 -2.30 -24.36
CA THR A 277 13.92 -3.19 -23.89
C THR A 277 13.93 -3.29 -22.35
N GLY A 278 15.04 -3.71 -21.75
CA GLY A 278 15.25 -3.62 -20.30
C GLY A 278 14.74 -4.80 -19.47
N ASN A 279 14.96 -4.70 -18.16
CA ASN A 279 14.54 -5.69 -17.17
C ASN A 279 13.24 -5.23 -16.50
N PRO A 280 12.06 -5.76 -16.90
CA PRO A 280 10.80 -5.34 -16.32
C PRO A 280 10.75 -5.67 -14.83
N ARG A 281 10.03 -4.85 -14.05
CA ARG A 281 9.75 -5.15 -12.64
C ARG A 281 9.13 -6.55 -12.51
N GLN A 282 9.71 -7.36 -11.64
CA GLN A 282 9.24 -8.74 -11.39
C GLN A 282 8.45 -8.88 -10.10
N ARG A 283 8.54 -7.90 -9.20
CA ARG A 283 7.97 -7.95 -7.86
C ARG A 283 7.33 -6.63 -7.49
N LEU A 284 6.22 -6.70 -6.79
CA LEU A 284 5.44 -5.56 -6.37
C LEU A 284 4.89 -5.81 -4.97
N MET A 285 5.19 -4.89 -4.06
CA MET A 285 4.56 -4.88 -2.74
C MET A 285 3.49 -3.81 -2.75
N ASN A 286 2.21 -4.19 -2.91
CA ASN A 286 1.12 -3.21 -2.93
C ASN A 286 0.90 -2.66 -1.53
N ASN A 287 0.70 -3.56 -0.55
CA ASN A 287 0.57 -3.15 0.85
C ASN A 287 0.81 -4.30 1.83
N LEU A 288 1.33 -3.97 3.02
CA LEU A 288 1.37 -4.81 4.21
C LEU A 288 0.73 -4.03 5.36
N ASP A 289 -0.53 -4.32 5.65
CA ASP A 289 -1.26 -3.61 6.69
C ASP A 289 -1.47 -4.48 7.91
N GLU A 290 -0.81 -4.14 9.02
CA GLU A 290 -1.00 -4.82 10.31
C GLU A 290 -2.23 -4.33 11.08
N ILE A 291 -2.78 -3.15 10.73
CA ILE A 291 -3.94 -2.55 11.40
C ILE A 291 -5.23 -3.06 10.77
N PHE A 292 -5.40 -2.90 9.46
CA PHE A 292 -6.56 -3.41 8.76
C PHE A 292 -6.43 -4.90 8.43
N GLY A 293 -5.22 -5.47 8.58
CA GLY A 293 -5.00 -6.90 8.55
C GLY A 293 -5.03 -7.52 7.16
N TYR A 294 -4.55 -6.80 6.14
CA TYR A 294 -4.45 -7.35 4.78
C TYR A 294 -3.05 -7.19 4.17
N THR A 295 -2.75 -8.05 3.19
CA THR A 295 -1.52 -8.01 2.41
C THR A 295 -1.83 -8.30 0.95
N SER A 296 -1.29 -7.48 0.06
CA SER A 296 -1.37 -7.67 -1.39
C SER A 296 0.03 -7.57 -1.98
N TYR A 297 0.47 -8.63 -2.66
CA TYR A 297 1.83 -8.77 -3.18
C TYR A 297 1.80 -9.47 -4.53
N MET A 298 2.66 -9.05 -5.45
CA MET A 298 2.81 -9.70 -6.74
C MET A 298 4.25 -10.11 -7.01
N GLU A 299 4.44 -11.28 -7.62
CA GLU A 299 5.74 -11.77 -8.09
C GLU A 299 5.57 -12.63 -9.35
N ASN A 300 6.25 -12.24 -10.43
CA ASN A 300 6.38 -13.01 -11.67
C ASN A 300 5.04 -13.53 -12.23
N GLY A 301 4.04 -12.65 -12.37
CA GLY A 301 2.72 -13.05 -12.86
C GLY A 301 1.75 -13.50 -11.76
N PHE A 302 2.23 -13.86 -10.58
CA PHE A 302 1.38 -14.34 -9.50
C PHE A 302 1.04 -13.23 -8.51
N LYS A 303 -0.19 -13.21 -8.04
CA LYS A 303 -0.64 -12.31 -6.98
C LYS A 303 -1.08 -13.07 -5.76
N TYR A 304 -0.54 -12.68 -4.62
CA TYR A 304 -0.83 -13.19 -3.29
C TYR A 304 -1.70 -12.19 -2.55
N ILE A 305 -2.79 -12.68 -1.95
CA ILE A 305 -3.68 -11.90 -1.09
C ILE A 305 -3.86 -12.65 0.23
N ASN A 306 -3.80 -11.96 1.35
CA ASN A 306 -4.13 -12.50 2.66
C ASN A 306 -4.80 -11.42 3.49
N GLY A 307 -6.01 -11.69 3.99
CA GLY A 307 -6.89 -10.68 4.57
C GLY A 307 -7.51 -9.74 3.54
N THR A 308 -8.45 -8.93 4.00
CA THR A 308 -9.12 -7.87 3.24
C THR A 308 -9.61 -6.81 4.23
N THR A 309 -10.14 -5.69 3.74
CA THR A 309 -10.76 -4.66 4.57
C THR A 309 -12.27 -4.91 4.70
N LEU A 310 -12.92 -4.21 5.66
CA LEU A 310 -14.38 -4.15 5.78
C LEU A 310 -15.06 -5.54 5.70
N ASN A 311 -14.41 -6.57 6.24
CA ASN A 311 -14.88 -7.96 6.21
C ASN A 311 -15.29 -8.47 4.81
N GLY A 312 -14.60 -8.00 3.76
CA GLY A 312 -14.80 -8.45 2.39
C GLY A 312 -15.99 -7.82 1.67
N VAL A 313 -16.60 -6.76 2.25
CA VAL A 313 -17.70 -6.01 1.61
C VAL A 313 -17.31 -5.49 0.21
N ASN A 314 -16.02 -5.22 -0.01
CA ASN A 314 -15.47 -4.69 -1.25
C ASN A 314 -14.78 -5.75 -2.12
N ASP A 315 -15.08 -7.04 -1.95
CA ASP A 315 -14.35 -8.15 -2.59
C ASP A 315 -15.01 -8.74 -3.85
N ALA A 316 -16.13 -8.20 -4.34
CA ALA A 316 -16.78 -8.69 -5.56
C ALA A 316 -16.38 -7.88 -6.80
N TRP A 317 -16.95 -8.20 -7.95
CA TRP A 317 -16.75 -7.48 -9.21
C TRP A 317 -17.82 -6.40 -9.35
N TYR A 318 -17.42 -5.18 -9.69
CA TYR A 318 -18.31 -4.02 -9.73
C TYR A 318 -18.08 -3.18 -10.98
N GLY A 319 -19.09 -2.42 -11.36
CA GLY A 319 -18.97 -1.37 -12.39
C GLY A 319 -19.25 -1.85 -13.80
N GLU A 320 -19.97 -2.97 -13.96
CA GLU A 320 -20.56 -3.35 -15.24
C GLU A 320 -21.43 -2.21 -15.78
N THR A 321 -21.39 -2.02 -17.10
CA THR A 321 -22.25 -1.05 -17.79
C THR A 321 -23.70 -1.53 -17.75
N ASP A 322 -24.64 -0.61 -17.59
CA ASP A 322 -26.06 -0.95 -17.67
C ASP A 322 -26.43 -1.32 -19.12
N PRO A 323 -26.99 -2.52 -19.38
CA PRO A 323 -27.41 -2.92 -20.73
C PRO A 323 -28.50 -2.02 -21.34
N LEU A 324 -29.18 -1.22 -20.53
CA LEU A 324 -30.19 -0.26 -20.98
C LEU A 324 -29.59 1.08 -21.42
N ASP A 325 -28.33 1.37 -21.07
CA ASP A 325 -27.66 2.58 -21.51
C ASP A 325 -27.43 2.56 -23.03
N GLN A 326 -27.76 3.67 -23.70
CA GLN A 326 -27.55 3.81 -25.14
C GLN A 326 -26.13 4.33 -25.41
N LEU A 327 -25.13 3.51 -25.10
CA LEU A 327 -23.73 3.90 -25.19
C LEU A 327 -23.33 4.26 -26.64
N PRO A 328 -22.43 5.24 -26.83
CA PRO A 328 -21.87 5.54 -28.14
C PRO A 328 -21.21 4.30 -28.76
N ASP A 329 -21.44 4.08 -30.05
CA ASP A 329 -20.79 3.00 -30.78
C ASP A 329 -19.29 3.31 -31.02
N ASP A 330 -18.56 2.30 -31.52
CA ASP A 330 -17.13 2.43 -31.79
C ASP A 330 -16.83 3.54 -32.82
N GLU A 331 -17.71 3.76 -33.81
CA GLU A 331 -17.51 4.80 -34.83
C GLU A 331 -17.64 6.20 -34.23
N GLN A 332 -18.66 6.43 -33.40
CA GLN A 332 -18.85 7.66 -32.65
C GLN A 332 -17.67 7.93 -31.70
N TYR A 333 -17.19 6.91 -31.00
CA TYR A 333 -15.99 7.02 -30.17
C TYR A 333 -14.76 7.42 -30.99
N LEU A 334 -14.47 6.71 -32.08
CA LEU A 334 -13.31 7.01 -32.94
C LEU A 334 -13.38 8.43 -33.50
N SER A 335 -14.55 8.85 -33.98
CA SER A 335 -14.78 10.19 -34.50
C SER A 335 -14.52 11.27 -33.43
N SER A 336 -14.94 11.02 -32.18
CA SER A 336 -14.67 11.94 -31.06
C SER A 336 -13.17 12.12 -30.79
N VAL A 337 -12.39 11.03 -30.82
CA VAL A 337 -10.94 11.09 -30.63
C VAL A 337 -10.26 11.79 -31.80
N MET A 338 -10.64 11.45 -33.03
CA MET A 338 -10.06 12.01 -34.25
C MET A 338 -10.37 13.50 -34.43
N ALA A 339 -11.45 14.00 -33.83
CA ALA A 339 -11.77 15.43 -33.80
C ALA A 339 -10.76 16.26 -32.98
N THR A 340 -10.09 15.63 -32.00
CA THR A 340 -9.10 16.31 -31.17
C THR A 340 -7.89 16.79 -31.97
N ARG A 341 -7.22 17.85 -31.50
CA ARG A 341 -5.97 18.31 -32.11
C ARG A 341 -4.81 17.36 -31.80
N ILE A 342 -4.85 16.71 -30.65
CA ILE A 342 -3.86 15.73 -30.20
C ILE A 342 -3.80 14.56 -31.20
N ALA A 343 -4.95 13.98 -31.56
CA ALA A 343 -4.99 12.88 -32.53
C ALA A 343 -4.43 13.28 -33.90
N ARG A 344 -4.80 14.46 -34.39
CA ARG A 344 -4.31 15.01 -35.67
C ARG A 344 -2.79 15.26 -35.66
N ALA A 345 -2.25 15.78 -34.55
CA ALA A 345 -0.82 16.02 -34.41
C ALA A 345 -0.02 14.72 -34.26
N GLY A 346 -0.59 13.73 -33.55
CA GLY A 346 0.04 12.45 -33.25
C GLY A 346 0.06 11.43 -34.38
N ARG A 347 -0.42 11.79 -35.59
CA ARG A 347 -0.61 10.86 -36.73
C ARG A 347 -1.38 9.60 -36.35
N LEU A 348 -2.38 9.73 -35.47
CA LEU A 348 -3.29 8.63 -35.18
C LEU A 348 -4.21 8.42 -36.39
N ASP A 349 -4.57 7.16 -36.64
CA ASP A 349 -5.67 6.80 -37.52
C ASP A 349 -6.63 5.85 -36.79
N GLU A 350 -7.82 5.68 -37.37
CA GLU A 350 -8.88 4.86 -36.77
C GLU A 350 -8.45 3.40 -36.57
N LYS A 351 -7.67 2.83 -37.50
CA LYS A 351 -7.23 1.42 -37.41
C LYS A 351 -6.28 1.24 -36.23
N LEU A 352 -5.36 2.17 -36.05
CA LEU A 352 -4.44 2.19 -34.92
C LEU A 352 -5.18 2.37 -33.60
N ILE A 353 -6.13 3.31 -33.52
CA ILE A 353 -6.92 3.53 -32.30
C ILE A 353 -7.73 2.27 -31.96
N SER A 354 -8.40 1.66 -32.94
CA SER A 354 -9.13 0.40 -32.72
C SER A 354 -8.19 -0.73 -32.30
N TYR A 355 -6.99 -0.82 -32.88
CA TYR A 355 -5.98 -1.79 -32.47
C TYR A 355 -5.59 -1.58 -31.00
N LEU A 356 -5.22 -0.35 -30.61
CA LEU A 356 -4.80 -0.03 -29.25
C LEU A 356 -5.90 -0.26 -28.23
N ARG A 357 -7.13 0.16 -28.54
CA ARG A 357 -8.29 -0.07 -27.68
C ARG A 357 -8.51 -1.56 -27.43
N ARG A 358 -8.53 -2.39 -28.48
CA ARG A 358 -8.66 -3.85 -28.33
C ARG A 358 -7.54 -4.49 -27.52
N HIS A 359 -6.30 -4.04 -27.68
CA HIS A 359 -5.15 -4.58 -26.94
C HIS A 359 -5.10 -4.10 -25.49
N ALA A 360 -5.67 -2.93 -25.19
CA ALA A 360 -5.80 -2.42 -23.83
C ALA A 360 -6.98 -3.02 -23.08
N THR A 361 -8.03 -3.47 -23.80
CA THR A 361 -9.20 -4.13 -23.20
C THR A 361 -8.79 -5.46 -22.56
N VAL A 362 -9.00 -5.56 -21.26
CA VAL A 362 -8.88 -6.81 -20.52
C VAL A 362 -10.19 -7.58 -20.61
N ASN A 363 -10.10 -8.87 -20.90
CA ASN A 363 -11.24 -9.79 -20.87
C ASN A 363 -10.96 -10.86 -19.82
N CYS A 364 -11.91 -11.12 -18.90
CA CYS A 364 -11.73 -12.12 -17.85
C CYS A 364 -11.69 -13.57 -18.34
N GLY A 365 -11.96 -13.83 -19.63
CA GLY A 365 -11.94 -15.16 -20.21
C GLY A 365 -13.08 -16.04 -19.66
N ASN A 366 -14.13 -16.27 -20.46
CA ASN A 366 -15.28 -17.11 -20.10
C ASN A 366 -14.95 -18.61 -19.91
N SER A 367 -13.67 -19.00 -19.97
CA SER A 367 -13.22 -20.40 -20.05
C SER A 367 -12.59 -20.93 -18.76
N ILE A 368 -12.33 -20.08 -17.75
CA ILE A 368 -11.72 -20.51 -16.49
C ILE A 368 -12.85 -20.79 -15.49
N ALA A 369 -12.92 -22.04 -15.00
CA ALA A 369 -13.88 -22.41 -13.97
C ALA A 369 -13.57 -21.63 -12.68
N THR A 370 -14.54 -20.89 -12.14
CA THR A 370 -14.34 -20.09 -10.93
C THR A 370 -13.96 -20.98 -9.74
N LYS A 371 -12.88 -20.64 -9.04
CA LYS A 371 -12.52 -21.20 -7.73
C LYS A 371 -12.49 -20.07 -6.71
N PRO A 372 -13.46 -20.02 -5.78
CA PRO A 372 -13.58 -18.90 -4.87
C PRO A 372 -12.41 -18.87 -3.87
N CYS A 373 -11.98 -17.65 -3.56
CA CYS A 373 -11.02 -17.34 -2.52
C CYS A 373 -11.75 -16.64 -1.35
N ASN A 374 -11.48 -17.08 -0.12
CA ASN A 374 -11.84 -16.35 1.09
C ASN A 374 -10.55 -15.91 1.82
N PRO A 375 -10.09 -14.66 1.61
CA PRO A 375 -8.81 -14.21 2.13
C PRO A 375 -8.83 -13.99 3.65
N LEU A 376 -10.01 -13.96 4.29
CA LEU A 376 -10.16 -13.90 5.75
C LEU A 376 -9.90 -15.24 6.42
N VAL A 377 -9.98 -16.35 5.67
CA VAL A 377 -9.76 -17.71 6.19
C VAL A 377 -8.36 -18.22 5.85
N LYS A 378 -7.92 -18.04 4.60
CA LYS A 378 -6.60 -18.47 4.15
C LYS A 378 -6.05 -17.52 3.08
N PRO A 379 -4.71 -17.43 2.93
CA PRO A 379 -4.13 -16.72 1.80
C PRO A 379 -4.53 -17.33 0.47
N CYS A 380 -4.75 -16.46 -0.51
CA CYS A 380 -5.09 -16.81 -1.88
C CYS A 380 -3.93 -16.51 -2.83
N LEU A 381 -3.93 -17.21 -3.97
CA LEU A 381 -2.93 -17.03 -5.02
C LEU A 381 -3.63 -17.06 -6.37
N PHE A 382 -3.33 -16.07 -7.22
CA PHE A 382 -3.86 -15.95 -8.57
C PHE A 382 -2.74 -15.86 -9.58
N ASP A 383 -2.96 -16.39 -10.79
CA ASP A 383 -2.09 -16.17 -11.95
C ASP A 383 -2.67 -15.01 -12.77
N ILE A 384 -2.25 -13.78 -12.48
CA ILE A 384 -2.83 -12.55 -13.04
C ILE A 384 -2.61 -12.43 -14.56
N ILE A 385 -1.65 -13.18 -15.11
CA ILE A 385 -1.43 -13.19 -16.57
C ILE A 385 -2.58 -13.89 -17.29
N ASN A 386 -3.06 -15.01 -16.74
CA ASN A 386 -4.11 -15.82 -17.34
C ASN A 386 -5.50 -15.60 -16.69
N ASP A 387 -5.53 -15.10 -15.46
CA ASP A 387 -6.71 -14.77 -14.67
C ASP A 387 -6.57 -13.32 -14.12
N PRO A 388 -6.65 -12.31 -14.99
CA PRO A 388 -6.50 -10.91 -14.58
C PRO A 388 -7.64 -10.41 -13.68
N CYS A 389 -8.71 -11.19 -13.57
CA CYS A 389 -9.90 -10.84 -12.81
C CYS A 389 -10.00 -11.58 -11.47
N GLU A 390 -8.99 -12.37 -11.10
CA GLU A 390 -8.89 -13.03 -9.79
C GLU A 390 -10.08 -13.97 -9.49
N MET A 391 -10.50 -14.72 -10.50
CA MET A 391 -11.65 -15.64 -10.45
C MET A 391 -11.27 -17.07 -10.00
N HIS A 392 -10.00 -17.45 -10.08
CA HIS A 392 -9.56 -18.83 -9.86
C HIS A 392 -8.39 -18.92 -8.88
N ASP A 393 -8.70 -19.17 -7.61
CA ASP A 393 -7.68 -19.39 -6.58
C ASP A 393 -6.91 -20.69 -6.82
N ILE A 394 -5.59 -20.56 -6.98
CA ILE A 394 -4.63 -21.64 -7.19
C ILE A 394 -3.74 -21.88 -5.97
N SER A 395 -4.09 -21.33 -4.81
CA SER A 395 -3.31 -21.45 -3.57
C SER A 395 -3.03 -22.91 -3.17
N ASP A 396 -4.02 -23.80 -3.33
CA ASP A 396 -3.90 -25.23 -3.01
C ASP A 396 -3.09 -26.02 -4.05
N GLU A 397 -3.03 -25.53 -5.30
CA GLU A 397 -2.29 -26.14 -6.40
C GLU A 397 -0.79 -25.82 -6.30
N TYR A 398 -0.43 -24.65 -5.76
CA TYR A 398 0.96 -24.18 -5.64
C TYR A 398 1.41 -23.87 -4.21
N PRO A 399 1.30 -24.83 -3.26
CA PRO A 399 1.57 -24.57 -1.84
C PRO A 399 3.05 -24.24 -1.54
N LYS A 400 3.98 -24.71 -2.38
CA LYS A 400 5.41 -24.34 -2.28
C LYS A 400 5.64 -22.87 -2.64
N ARG A 401 4.97 -22.37 -3.69
CA ARG A 401 5.06 -20.97 -4.12
C ARG A 401 4.44 -20.06 -3.07
N LEU A 402 3.26 -20.41 -2.56
CA LEU A 402 2.59 -19.70 -1.49
C LEU A 402 3.49 -19.54 -0.24
N ARG A 403 4.16 -20.63 0.19
CA ARG A 403 5.14 -20.58 1.29
C ARG A 403 6.36 -19.70 0.98
N GLY A 404 6.87 -19.76 -0.25
CA GLY A 404 7.99 -18.92 -0.68
C GLY A 404 7.66 -17.42 -0.60
N ILE A 405 6.47 -17.04 -1.08
CA ILE A 405 5.97 -15.66 -0.98
C ILE A 405 5.81 -15.26 0.48
N ARG A 406 5.17 -16.09 1.31
CA ARG A 406 5.02 -15.83 2.76
C ARG A 406 6.36 -15.57 3.45
N ASN A 407 7.35 -16.42 3.21
CA ASN A 407 8.68 -16.23 3.81
C ASN A 407 9.31 -14.90 3.40
N ARG A 408 9.07 -14.43 2.17
CA ARG A 408 9.56 -13.12 1.72
C ARG A 408 8.79 -11.97 2.35
N LEU A 409 7.47 -12.09 2.50
CA LEU A 409 6.65 -11.10 3.18
C LEU A 409 7.07 -10.90 4.64
N GLU A 410 7.53 -11.95 5.32
CA GLU A 410 8.11 -11.82 6.66
C GLU A 410 9.41 -10.99 6.66
N LEU A 411 10.22 -11.08 5.61
CA LEU A 411 11.41 -10.21 5.48
C LEU A 411 11.02 -8.74 5.27
N TYR A 412 9.96 -8.46 4.50
CA TYR A 412 9.41 -7.11 4.37
C TYR A 412 8.88 -6.60 5.72
N ARG A 413 8.09 -7.42 6.42
CA ARG A 413 7.54 -7.10 7.74
C ARG A 413 8.63 -6.74 8.76
N LEU A 414 9.74 -7.48 8.79
CA LEU A 414 10.85 -7.23 9.71
C LEU A 414 11.57 -5.90 9.43
N ARG A 415 11.48 -5.36 8.21
CA ARG A 415 12.10 -4.08 7.80
C ARG A 415 11.11 -2.93 7.79
N ALA A 416 9.81 -3.20 7.84
CA ALA A 416 8.78 -2.19 7.77
C ALA A 416 8.81 -1.30 9.03
N ALA A 417 8.70 0.00 8.82
CA ALA A 417 8.42 0.92 9.91
C ALA A 417 7.05 0.60 10.53
N LYS A 418 6.90 0.82 11.84
CA LYS A 418 5.59 0.62 12.48
C LYS A 418 4.59 1.67 12.00
N PRO A 419 3.30 1.29 11.84
CA PRO A 419 2.24 2.23 11.56
C PRO A 419 2.24 3.39 12.56
N ARG A 420 2.10 4.63 12.07
CA ARG A 420 2.16 5.86 12.87
C ARG A 420 0.80 6.54 13.02
N ASN A 421 -0.29 5.79 12.94
CA ASN A 421 -1.65 6.29 13.11
C ASN A 421 -1.79 6.91 14.51
N ARG A 422 -2.28 8.15 14.56
CA ARG A 422 -2.57 8.87 15.81
C ARG A 422 -4.05 9.26 15.83
N PRO A 423 -4.66 9.40 17.02
CA PRO A 423 -5.97 10.01 17.14
C PRO A 423 -6.00 11.43 16.56
N HIS A 424 -7.20 11.89 16.21
CA HIS A 424 -7.44 13.29 15.86
C HIS A 424 -6.93 14.23 16.97
N ASP A 425 -6.34 15.36 16.57
CA ASP A 425 -5.93 16.43 17.49
C ASP A 425 -7.01 17.52 17.51
N PRO A 426 -7.78 17.68 18.61
CA PRO A 426 -8.83 18.71 18.70
C PRO A 426 -8.34 20.14 18.51
N GLU A 427 -7.03 20.41 18.60
CA GLU A 427 -6.46 21.73 18.29
C GLU A 427 -6.41 22.02 16.79
N ALA A 428 -6.60 21.01 15.94
CA ALA A 428 -6.71 21.16 14.49
C ALA A 428 -8.08 21.69 14.02
N ASP A 429 -9.05 21.80 14.93
CA ASP A 429 -10.42 22.19 14.61
C ASP A 429 -10.48 23.53 13.83
N PRO A 430 -10.98 23.54 12.58
CA PRO A 430 -11.13 24.74 11.76
C PRO A 430 -11.93 25.87 12.44
N SER A 431 -12.84 25.55 13.36
CA SER A 431 -13.60 26.56 14.12
C SER A 431 -12.68 27.50 14.91
N LYS A 432 -11.49 27.00 15.32
CA LYS A 432 -10.43 27.77 15.98
C LYS A 432 -9.64 28.66 15.02
N PHE A 433 -9.84 28.51 13.72
CA PHE A 433 -9.13 29.21 12.65
C PHE A 433 -10.09 29.96 11.70
N GLY A 434 -11.26 30.35 12.19
CA GLY A 434 -12.25 31.10 11.40
C GLY A 434 -12.93 30.24 10.33
N GLY A 435 -13.07 28.94 10.58
CA GLY A 435 -13.71 27.99 9.65
C GLY A 435 -12.80 27.56 8.49
N VAL A 436 -11.48 27.66 8.64
CA VAL A 436 -10.50 27.31 7.59
C VAL A 436 -9.55 26.26 8.13
N TRP A 437 -9.29 25.20 7.35
CA TRP A 437 -8.24 24.24 7.69
C TRP A 437 -6.87 24.93 7.65
N ASN A 438 -6.15 24.94 8.79
CA ASN A 438 -4.93 25.74 8.94
C ASN A 438 -3.88 25.04 9.80
N TRP A 439 -2.64 25.51 9.74
CA TRP A 439 -1.56 25.02 10.59
C TRP A 439 -1.87 25.36 12.06
N TRP A 440 -2.07 24.35 12.92
CA TRP A 440 -2.40 24.57 14.33
C TRP A 440 -1.21 24.39 15.29
N ARG A 441 -0.15 23.70 14.85
CA ARG A 441 1.07 23.50 15.61
C ARG A 441 2.17 24.42 15.08
N THR A 442 2.46 25.50 15.80
CA THR A 442 3.42 26.55 15.40
C THR A 442 4.85 26.35 15.92
N ASP A 443 5.11 25.27 16.68
CA ASP A 443 6.43 24.98 17.26
C ASP A 443 6.97 23.61 16.78
N PRO A 444 7.94 23.59 15.84
CA PRO A 444 8.60 22.38 15.36
C PRO A 444 9.35 21.62 16.47
N THR A 445 9.82 22.30 17.52
CA THR A 445 10.61 21.66 18.60
C THR A 445 9.74 20.83 19.53
N LYS A 446 8.46 21.18 19.70
CA LYS A 446 7.46 20.35 20.37
C LYS A 446 6.95 19.18 19.52
N ALA A 447 7.02 19.30 18.19
CA ALA A 447 6.68 18.20 17.28
C ALA A 447 7.75 17.08 17.33
N ALA A 448 9.02 17.44 17.55
CA ALA A 448 10.11 16.49 17.72
C ALA A 448 10.16 15.86 19.12
N SER A 449 9.76 16.56 20.19
CA SER A 449 9.80 16.02 21.56
C SER A 449 8.73 14.95 21.88
N LEU A 450 7.81 14.68 20.95
CA LEU A 450 6.89 13.53 21.02
C LEU A 450 7.39 12.32 20.20
N GLN A 451 8.54 12.44 19.53
CA GLN A 451 9.31 11.30 19.04
C GLN A 451 10.08 10.71 20.22
N ASP A 452 9.45 9.82 20.99
CA ASP A 452 10.05 8.75 21.84
C ASP A 452 9.28 8.44 23.13
N GLU A 453 8.22 9.16 23.48
CA GLU A 453 7.30 8.67 24.52
C GLU A 453 6.32 7.68 23.89
N GLY A 454 6.80 6.43 23.76
CA GLY A 454 5.98 5.26 23.51
C GLY A 454 4.97 5.08 24.62
N ASP A 455 3.76 5.57 24.40
CA ASP A 455 2.59 4.99 25.05
C ASP A 455 2.25 3.69 24.31
N ASP A 456 2.90 2.60 24.73
CA ASP A 456 2.61 1.22 24.35
C ASP A 456 1.22 0.74 24.86
N SER A 457 0.39 1.63 25.43
CA SER A 457 -0.96 1.27 25.87
C SER A 457 -2.00 1.39 24.74
N ALA A 458 -2.09 0.29 24.00
CA ALA A 458 -3.33 -0.28 23.48
C ALA A 458 -4.15 0.56 22.47
N LEU A 459 -3.74 0.52 21.21
CA LEU A 459 -4.74 0.19 20.18
C LEU A 459 -5.21 -1.25 20.46
N PRO A 460 -6.51 -1.51 20.70
CA PRO A 460 -6.98 -2.90 20.75
C PRO A 460 -6.61 -3.55 19.40
N PRO A 461 -6.08 -4.79 19.40
CA PRO A 461 -5.75 -5.45 18.16
C PRO A 461 -7.01 -5.51 17.28
N PRO A 462 -6.89 -5.35 15.95
CA PRO A 462 -7.98 -5.67 15.06
C PRO A 462 -8.46 -7.08 15.40
N THR A 463 -9.76 -7.23 15.56
CA THR A 463 -10.43 -8.47 15.98
C THR A 463 -10.35 -9.58 14.93
N HIS A 464 -9.20 -9.80 14.27
CA HIS A 464 -8.93 -10.97 13.46
C HIS A 464 -7.45 -11.40 13.53
N SER A 465 -6.86 -11.34 14.73
CA SER A 465 -5.75 -12.25 15.04
C SER A 465 -6.33 -13.64 15.33
N LEU A 466 -5.74 -14.66 14.70
CA LEU A 466 -6.08 -16.08 14.80
C LEU A 466 -6.67 -16.48 16.16
N ALA A 467 -7.76 -17.27 16.12
CA ALA A 467 -8.40 -17.82 17.31
C ALA A 467 -7.36 -18.31 18.35
N LYS A 468 -7.58 -17.97 19.62
CA LYS A 468 -6.72 -18.33 20.78
C LYS A 468 -6.28 -19.79 20.78
N ASP A 469 -7.05 -20.66 20.14
CA ASP A 469 -6.76 -22.09 19.99
C ASP A 469 -5.46 -22.36 19.19
N THR A 470 -5.05 -21.45 18.29
CA THR A 470 -3.81 -21.61 17.50
C THR A 470 -2.55 -21.21 18.29
N GLN A 471 -2.67 -20.32 19.29
CA GLN A 471 -1.53 -19.95 20.14
C GLN A 471 -1.14 -21.10 21.09
N LEU A 472 -2.10 -21.94 21.49
CA LEU A 472 -1.82 -23.14 22.29
C LEU A 472 -1.01 -24.19 21.51
N PHE A 473 -1.23 -24.31 20.19
CA PHE A 473 -0.51 -25.25 19.33
C PHE A 473 0.95 -24.87 19.03
N VAL A 474 1.36 -23.62 19.29
CA VAL A 474 2.76 -23.18 19.11
C VAL A 474 3.53 -23.18 20.43
N ILE A 475 2.86 -22.97 21.57
CA ILE A 475 3.50 -23.01 22.90
C ILE A 475 3.81 -24.45 23.32
N ILE A 476 2.94 -25.42 23.02
CA ILE A 476 3.17 -26.83 23.41
C ILE A 476 4.43 -27.43 22.74
N PRO A 477 4.68 -27.27 21.42
CA PRO A 477 5.91 -27.75 20.81
C PRO A 477 7.17 -27.05 21.34
N ILE A 478 7.11 -25.74 21.63
CA ILE A 478 8.28 -24.99 22.12
C ILE A 478 8.64 -25.43 23.55
N VAL A 479 7.65 -25.65 24.41
CA VAL A 479 7.86 -26.18 25.76
C VAL A 479 8.33 -27.64 25.71
N VAL A 480 7.78 -28.47 24.82
CA VAL A 480 8.20 -29.87 24.65
C VAL A 480 9.63 -29.96 24.09
N VAL A 481 10.00 -29.14 23.10
CA VAL A 481 11.37 -29.07 22.57
C VAL A 481 12.33 -28.54 23.61
N GLY A 482 11.94 -27.53 24.41
CA GLY A 482 12.72 -27.04 25.55
C GLY A 482 12.96 -28.11 26.62
N ILE A 483 11.93 -28.87 26.98
CA ILE A 483 12.03 -29.98 27.94
C ILE A 483 12.90 -31.11 27.38
N ILE A 484 12.76 -31.47 26.10
CA ILE A 484 13.61 -32.48 25.45
C ILE A 484 15.07 -32.02 25.40
N PHE A 485 15.33 -30.73 25.17
CA PHE A 485 16.68 -30.18 25.15
C PHE A 485 17.31 -30.17 26.55
N VAL A 486 16.53 -29.85 27.59
CA VAL A 486 16.98 -29.91 28.98
C VAL A 486 17.23 -31.35 29.43
N ILE A 487 16.33 -32.29 29.12
CA ILE A 487 16.52 -33.72 29.41
C ILE A 487 17.71 -34.28 28.63
N GLY A 488 17.87 -33.93 27.36
CA GLY A 488 19.01 -34.31 26.54
C GLY A 488 20.34 -33.76 27.08
N THR A 489 20.33 -32.52 27.58
CA THR A 489 21.51 -31.90 28.21
C THR A 489 21.84 -32.56 29.55
N LEU A 490 20.83 -32.88 30.37
CA LEU A 490 21.00 -33.59 31.64
C LEU A 490 21.49 -35.03 31.43
N LEU A 491 20.98 -35.73 30.42
CA LEU A 491 21.44 -37.07 30.03
C LEU A 491 22.87 -37.02 29.47
N TYR A 492 23.21 -36.01 28.65
CA TYR A 492 24.56 -35.82 28.14
C TYR A 492 25.58 -35.51 29.26
N LEU A 493 25.19 -34.68 30.25
CA LEU A 493 26.01 -34.38 31.42
C LEU A 493 26.15 -35.61 32.35
N SER A 494 25.08 -36.40 32.52
CA SER A 494 25.11 -37.67 33.26
C SER A 494 26.03 -38.69 32.59
N ASN A 495 25.97 -38.80 31.25
CA ASN A 495 26.81 -39.73 30.49
C ASN A 495 28.29 -39.28 30.46
N LYS A 496 28.58 -37.97 30.46
CA LYS A 496 29.96 -37.45 30.62
C LYS A 496 30.56 -37.79 31.99
N ASN A 497 29.75 -37.83 33.04
CA ASN A 497 30.19 -38.25 34.38
C ASN A 497 30.41 -39.77 34.48
N ILE A 498 29.59 -40.57 33.80
CA ILE A 498 29.77 -42.02 33.67
C ILE A 498 31.03 -42.37 32.85
N ILE A 499 31.31 -41.66 31.75
CA ILE A 499 32.52 -41.85 30.94
C ILE A 499 33.80 -41.43 31.70
N LYS A 500 33.72 -40.44 32.61
CA LYS A 500 34.81 -40.10 33.53
C LYS A 500 35.04 -41.16 34.62
N LEU A 501 33.99 -41.84 35.08
CA LEU A 501 34.10 -42.96 36.03
C LEU A 501 34.71 -44.21 35.36
N CYS A 502 34.29 -44.54 34.14
CA CYS A 502 34.81 -45.69 33.39
C CYS A 502 36.27 -45.54 32.91
N ARG A 503 36.79 -44.30 32.79
CA ARG A 503 38.22 -44.06 32.52
C ARG A 503 39.11 -44.17 33.76
N ARG A 504 38.55 -44.12 34.97
CA ARG A 504 39.30 -44.32 36.22
C ARG A 504 39.40 -45.80 36.62
N THR A 505 38.45 -46.63 36.24
CA THR A 505 38.46 -48.08 36.55
C THR A 505 39.27 -48.94 35.56
N LYS A 506 39.71 -48.39 34.42
CA LYS A 506 40.53 -49.12 33.43
C LYS A 506 42.05 -48.99 33.61
N LYS A 507 42.52 -48.34 34.70
CA LYS A 507 43.96 -48.08 34.95
C LYS A 507 44.56 -48.91 36.09
N GLN A 508 43.82 -49.87 36.64
CA GLN A 508 44.32 -50.93 37.51
C GLN A 508 43.85 -52.24 36.91
N ASP A 509 44.66 -52.79 36.00
CA ASP A 509 44.99 -54.21 35.99
C ASP A 509 46.14 -54.46 34.99
N SER A 510 47.19 -55.04 35.58
CA SER A 510 48.45 -55.57 35.06
C SER A 510 48.27 -56.52 33.87
N ALA A 511 49.01 -56.38 32.76
CA ALA A 511 50.39 -56.86 32.48
C ALA A 511 50.53 -58.38 32.22
N THR A 512 50.91 -58.76 30.98
CA THR A 512 51.97 -59.75 30.65
C THR A 512 52.25 -59.81 29.12
N THR A 513 53.53 -60.02 28.80
CA THR A 513 54.35 -59.88 27.56
C THR A 513 54.30 -61.10 26.58
N PRO A 514 55.18 -61.25 25.54
CA PRO A 514 55.45 -60.46 24.31
C PRO A 514 55.51 -61.34 23.01
N SER A 515 55.60 -60.76 21.80
CA SER A 515 56.55 -61.18 20.73
C SER A 515 56.41 -60.38 19.41
N GLU A 516 57.54 -59.86 18.95
CA GLU A 516 58.08 -59.84 17.57
C GLU A 516 57.48 -59.00 16.41
N ILE A 517 58.45 -58.50 15.64
CA ILE A 517 58.58 -57.52 14.53
C ILE A 517 58.68 -58.34 13.18
N PRO A 518 58.76 -57.86 11.89
CA PRO A 518 58.74 -56.50 11.28
C PRO A 518 57.93 -56.30 9.95
N THR A 519 57.99 -55.04 9.43
CA THR A 519 58.12 -54.60 7.98
C THR A 519 56.93 -54.76 7.02
N ASP A 520 56.65 -53.90 6.03
CA ASP A 520 57.40 -52.80 5.40
C ASP A 520 56.48 -51.81 4.63
N ALA A 521 57.11 -50.71 4.22
CA ALA A 521 56.78 -49.60 3.33
C ALA A 521 55.84 -49.84 2.13
N SER A 522 55.10 -48.78 1.70
CA SER A 522 55.53 -47.90 0.59
C SER A 522 54.39 -47.00 0.03
N SER A 523 54.66 -45.68 0.00
CA SER A 523 54.15 -44.65 -0.94
C SER A 523 54.86 -44.83 -2.32
N PRO A 524 54.55 -44.17 -3.49
CA PRO A 524 54.36 -42.71 -3.63
C PRO A 524 53.47 -42.14 -4.79
N ASP A 525 53.15 -40.84 -4.62
CA ASP A 525 53.03 -39.68 -5.53
C ASP A 525 52.79 -39.78 -7.06
N GLY A 526 52.04 -38.79 -7.57
CA GLY A 526 52.12 -38.31 -8.97
C GLY A 526 51.20 -37.13 -9.34
N LYS A 527 51.77 -35.93 -9.52
CA LYS A 527 51.18 -34.67 -10.03
C LYS A 527 50.97 -34.68 -11.57
N ALA A 528 50.02 -33.88 -12.08
CA ALA A 528 50.26 -32.69 -12.95
C ALA A 528 49.02 -32.27 -13.79
N ALA A 529 49.05 -31.01 -14.23
CA ALA A 529 48.00 -30.14 -14.76
C ALA A 529 47.62 -30.30 -16.26
N ALA A 530 46.49 -29.71 -16.69
CA ALA A 530 46.35 -28.93 -17.94
C ALA A 530 44.94 -28.31 -18.09
N ASP A 531 44.88 -27.26 -18.92
CA ASP A 531 43.85 -26.23 -19.09
C ASP A 531 42.56 -26.60 -19.85
N ALA A 532 41.62 -25.64 -19.76
CA ALA A 532 40.80 -25.05 -20.84
C ALA A 532 39.30 -25.45 -20.99
N ALA A 533 38.53 -24.36 -21.17
CA ALA A 533 37.38 -24.17 -22.06
C ALA A 533 35.96 -24.05 -21.45
N PHE A 534 35.41 -22.86 -21.73
CA PHE A 534 34.03 -22.40 -21.72
C PHE A 534 32.96 -23.40 -22.18
N SER A 535 31.78 -23.35 -21.57
CA SER A 535 30.49 -23.42 -22.30
C SER A 535 29.34 -22.93 -21.42
N SER A 536 28.77 -21.79 -21.83
CA SER A 536 27.47 -21.26 -21.46
C SER A 536 26.35 -22.09 -22.10
N LYS A 537 25.30 -22.42 -21.34
CA LYS A 537 24.05 -22.98 -21.90
C LYS A 537 22.98 -21.90 -21.93
N ILE A 538 22.74 -21.41 -23.15
CA ILE A 538 21.61 -20.62 -23.61
C ILE A 538 20.42 -21.58 -23.80
N TYR A 539 19.24 -21.20 -23.32
CA TYR A 539 17.98 -21.85 -23.69
C TYR A 539 17.33 -21.02 -24.81
N VAL A 540 17.18 -21.62 -25.99
CA VAL A 540 16.46 -21.08 -27.15
C VAL A 540 15.03 -21.60 -27.11
N ILE A 541 14.06 -20.69 -27.16
CA ILE A 541 12.64 -20.95 -27.35
C ILE A 541 12.41 -21.11 -28.86
N SER A 542 11.80 -22.22 -29.28
CA SER A 542 11.50 -22.49 -30.68
C SER A 542 10.21 -21.82 -31.12
N ASP A 543 10.30 -20.97 -32.14
CA ASP A 543 9.19 -20.60 -33.01
C ASP A 543 8.65 -21.84 -33.75
N ARG A 544 7.32 -21.91 -33.89
CA ARG A 544 6.67 -22.75 -34.91
C ARG A 544 6.02 -21.82 -35.93
N ASP A 545 6.54 -21.91 -37.14
CA ASP A 545 5.98 -21.34 -38.35
C ASP A 545 4.69 -22.03 -38.83
N MET A 546 4.03 -21.25 -39.67
CA MET A 546 2.77 -21.36 -40.41
C MET A 546 2.57 -22.62 -41.28
N ASP A 547 1.30 -22.99 -41.49
CA ASP A 547 0.64 -23.01 -42.82
C ASP A 547 -0.68 -23.83 -42.81
N ARG A 548 -1.83 -23.11 -42.84
CA ARG A 548 -3.01 -23.31 -43.71
C ARG A 548 -4.21 -22.50 -43.26
#